data_AF-A0A8H5NCL5-F1
#
_entry.id   AF-A0A8H5NCL5-F1
#
_cell.length_a   1.000
_cell.length_b   1.000
_cell.length_c   1.000
_cell.angle_alpha   90.00
_cell.angle_beta   90.00
_cell.angle_gamma   90.00
#
_symmetry.space_group_name_H-M   'P 1'
#
loop_
_entity.id
_entity.type
_entity.pdbx_description
1 polymer ?
#
loop_
_entity_poly.entity_id
_entity_poly.type
_entity_poly.pdbx_seq_one_letter_code
_entity_poly.pdbx_strand_id
1 'polypeptide(L)'
;MGGCQIATLSVVHRRLFSTTVLLDPAIGPPDHGLHALGLEKLTLRRKTTWASKEAAGVWARKCFRTWDSDVVDLFLKHAIKPVAGDDSSVTLTTGHYQELINYLKPRFIHDNHVKDPEIVYQTGLVDMFHMLELVTCSTLFLCGGKSSLSVPHVRKLWLSKIGEKGYSKLPGEKWRSKVEVLPHVGHFLAMEDPKGCAEALATWINDESSGWEYGSSTQEKMKRQNHAALRRTSEKWMQSLRTKL
;
A
#
# COMPACT_ATOMS: atom_id res chain seq x y z
N MET A 1 -3.20 -1.85 4.61
CA MET A 1 -3.50 -0.39 4.60
C MET A 1 -2.53 0.43 3.77
N GLY A 2 -1.22 0.34 4.00
CA GLY A 2 -0.22 1.17 3.31
C GLY A 2 -0.33 1.15 1.78
N GLY A 3 -0.56 -0.03 1.18
CA GLY A 3 -0.77 -0.15 -0.27
C GLY A 3 -1.97 0.65 -0.79
N CYS A 4 -3.08 0.69 -0.05
CA CYS A 4 -4.24 1.53 -0.39
C CYS A 4 -3.89 3.01 -0.34
N GLN A 5 -3.16 3.45 0.70
CA GLN A 5 -2.77 4.84 0.88
C GLN A 5 -1.80 5.31 -0.22
N ILE A 6 -0.81 4.49 -0.57
CA ILE A 6 0.13 4.75 -1.67
C ILE A 6 -0.63 4.86 -3.00
N ALA A 7 -1.56 3.93 -3.26
CA ALA A 7 -2.38 3.95 -4.46
C ALA A 7 -3.25 5.24 -4.53
N THR A 8 -3.88 5.63 -3.42
CA THR A 8 -4.65 6.88 -3.34
C THR A 8 -3.78 8.10 -3.62
N LEU A 9 -2.59 8.16 -3.02
CA LEU A 9 -1.67 9.27 -3.23
C LEU A 9 -1.18 9.35 -4.69
N SER A 10 -1.05 8.21 -5.37
CA SER A 10 -0.72 8.18 -6.80
C SER A 10 -1.79 8.82 -7.69
N VAL A 11 -3.06 8.83 -7.25
CA VAL A 11 -4.16 9.49 -7.95
C VAL A 11 -4.23 10.97 -7.61
N VAL A 12 -4.05 11.32 -6.33
CA VAL A 12 -4.10 12.71 -5.84
C VAL A 12 -2.92 13.52 -6.39
N HIS A 13 -1.72 12.96 -6.38
CA HIS A 13 -0.50 13.62 -6.86
C HIS A 13 0.19 12.76 -7.92
N ARG A 14 -0.36 12.79 -9.14
CA ARG A 14 0.01 11.93 -10.29
C ARG A 14 1.48 11.95 -10.72
N ARG A 15 2.25 12.95 -10.28
CA ARG A 15 3.68 13.11 -10.57
C ARG A 15 4.60 12.80 -9.39
N LEU A 16 4.05 12.29 -8.28
CA LEU A 16 4.84 11.98 -7.09
C LEU A 16 5.65 10.70 -7.27
N PHE A 17 5.04 9.67 -7.86
CA PHE A 17 5.66 8.36 -8.03
C PHE A 17 5.94 8.10 -9.51
N SER A 18 7.15 7.63 -9.80
CA SER A 18 7.47 7.06 -11.12
C SER A 18 6.91 5.64 -11.25
N THR A 19 6.94 4.87 -10.17
CA THR A 19 6.34 3.54 -10.07
C THR A 19 5.90 3.25 -8.63
N THR A 20 4.97 2.31 -8.45
CA THR A 20 4.55 1.81 -7.13
C THR A 20 4.62 0.29 -7.07
N VAL A 21 4.95 -0.23 -5.89
CA VAL A 21 4.81 -1.65 -5.56
C VAL A 21 3.86 -1.78 -4.37
N LEU A 22 2.78 -2.52 -4.57
CA LEU A 22 1.70 -2.69 -3.62
C LEU A 22 1.71 -4.13 -3.11
N LEU A 23 2.09 -4.30 -1.84
CA LEU A 23 2.11 -5.60 -1.16
C LEU A 23 0.72 -5.94 -0.63
N ASP A 24 0.11 -6.96 -1.25
CA ASP A 24 -1.22 -7.51 -1.00
C ASP A 24 -2.22 -6.42 -0.57
N PRO A 25 -2.40 -5.39 -1.41
CA PRO A 25 -3.10 -4.18 -0.99
C PRO A 25 -4.56 -4.53 -0.71
N ALA A 26 -5.04 -4.10 0.45
CA ALA A 26 -6.46 -4.07 0.73
C ALA A 26 -7.08 -2.98 -0.16
N ILE A 27 -7.53 -3.37 -1.35
CA ILE A 27 -8.26 -2.55 -2.34
C ILE A 27 -9.26 -3.51 -2.95
N GLY A 28 -10.56 -3.32 -2.76
CA GLY A 28 -11.54 -4.31 -3.15
C GLY A 28 -12.84 -3.70 -3.66
N PRO A 29 -13.58 -4.41 -4.50
CA PRO A 29 -14.96 -4.03 -4.83
C PRO A 29 -15.84 -3.94 -3.56
N PRO A 30 -17.04 -3.33 -3.63
CA PRO A 30 -17.89 -3.11 -2.47
C PRO A 30 -18.20 -4.37 -1.63
N ASP A 31 -18.35 -5.53 -2.26
CA ASP A 31 -18.57 -6.84 -1.63
C ASP A 31 -17.33 -7.41 -0.91
N HIS A 32 -16.15 -6.82 -1.15
CA HIS A 32 -14.88 -7.14 -0.49
C HIS A 32 -14.40 -5.97 0.41
N GLY A 33 -15.33 -5.13 0.88
CA GLY A 33 -15.05 -4.03 1.81
C GLY A 33 -14.75 -4.49 3.24
N LEU A 34 -14.37 -3.56 4.12
CA LEU A 34 -14.00 -3.86 5.52
C LEU A 34 -15.10 -4.58 6.31
N HIS A 35 -16.37 -4.28 6.03
CA HIS A 35 -17.52 -4.92 6.68
C HIS A 35 -17.58 -6.44 6.47
N ALA A 36 -17.02 -6.94 5.37
CA ALA A 36 -16.98 -8.36 5.05
C ALA A 36 -15.84 -9.11 5.79
N LEU A 37 -14.86 -8.38 6.36
CA LEU A 37 -13.66 -8.97 6.93
C LEU A 37 -13.75 -9.30 8.43
N GLY A 38 -14.66 -8.65 9.16
CA GLY A 38 -14.87 -8.88 10.60
C GLY A 38 -13.66 -8.56 11.48
N LEU A 39 -12.77 -7.67 11.04
CA LEU A 39 -11.53 -7.32 11.72
C LEU A 39 -11.76 -6.67 13.09
N GLU A 40 -12.86 -5.94 13.26
CA GLU A 40 -13.26 -5.30 14.49
C GLU A 40 -13.48 -6.31 15.62
N LYS A 41 -14.14 -7.43 15.32
CA LYS A 41 -14.40 -8.51 16.29
C LYS A 41 -13.09 -9.21 16.68
N LEU A 42 -12.20 -9.44 15.71
CA LEU A 42 -10.89 -10.05 15.96
C LEU A 42 -10.02 -9.14 16.84
N THR A 43 -10.01 -7.84 16.54
CA THR A 43 -9.24 -6.83 17.29
C THR A 43 -9.67 -6.79 18.75
N LEU A 44 -10.98 -6.67 19.02
CA LEU A 44 -11.52 -6.56 20.38
C LEU A 44 -11.32 -7.83 21.23
N ARG A 45 -11.25 -9.00 20.60
CA ARG A 45 -11.01 -10.28 21.30
C ARG A 45 -9.53 -10.56 21.54
N ARG A 46 -8.63 -9.84 20.88
CA ARG A 46 -7.20 -10.12 20.94
C ARG A 46 -6.61 -9.69 22.27
N LYS A 47 -5.84 -10.60 22.88
CA LYS A 47 -5.03 -10.32 24.07
C LYS A 47 -4.01 -9.20 23.79
N THR A 48 -3.93 -8.22 24.68
CA THR A 48 -3.04 -7.05 24.57
C THR A 48 -2.02 -6.95 25.69
N THR A 49 -2.16 -7.72 26.77
CA THR A 49 -1.31 -7.63 27.97
C THR A 49 -0.88 -9.02 28.43
N TRP A 50 0.36 -9.15 28.90
CA TRP A 50 0.97 -10.38 29.40
C TRP A 50 1.74 -10.10 30.70
N ALA A 51 1.87 -11.11 31.56
CA ALA A 51 2.54 -10.98 32.85
C ALA A 51 4.06 -10.77 32.74
N SER A 52 4.68 -11.09 31.59
CA SER A 52 6.09 -10.85 31.33
C SER A 52 6.39 -10.85 29.83
N LYS A 53 7.59 -10.41 29.46
CA LYS A 53 8.07 -10.44 28.07
C LYS A 53 8.18 -11.86 27.52
N GLU A 54 8.55 -12.83 28.35
CA GLU A 54 8.63 -14.25 28.00
C GLU A 54 7.24 -14.80 27.67
N ALA A 55 6.24 -14.47 28.48
CA ALA A 55 4.85 -14.86 28.24
C ALA A 55 4.29 -14.25 26.94
N ALA A 56 4.64 -13.00 26.63
CA ALA A 56 4.33 -12.38 25.35
C ALA A 56 5.05 -13.09 24.19
N GLY A 57 6.31 -13.50 24.38
CA GLY A 57 7.10 -14.30 23.44
C GLY A 57 6.44 -15.62 23.07
N VAL A 58 6.03 -16.41 24.07
CA VAL A 58 5.32 -17.69 23.86
C VAL A 58 4.04 -17.48 23.07
N TRP A 59 3.26 -16.45 23.42
CA TRP A 59 2.04 -16.10 22.70
C TRP A 59 2.32 -15.68 21.26
N ALA A 60 3.29 -14.80 21.02
CA ALA A 60 3.60 -14.26 19.70
C ALA A 60 4.06 -15.38 18.75
N ARG A 61 4.96 -16.26 19.18
CA ARG A 61 5.41 -17.40 18.36
C ARG A 61 4.27 -18.38 18.04
N LYS A 62 3.29 -18.52 18.94
CA LYS A 62 2.08 -19.33 18.67
C LYS A 62 1.15 -18.65 17.66
N CYS A 63 0.88 -17.36 17.84
CA CYS A 63 -0.07 -16.60 17.01
C CYS A 63 0.48 -16.30 15.61
N PHE A 64 1.77 -15.99 15.51
CA PHE A 64 2.45 -15.62 14.27
C PHE A 64 3.36 -16.74 13.77
N ARG A 65 2.93 -18.00 13.94
CA ARG A 65 3.72 -19.18 13.55
C ARG A 65 4.05 -19.27 12.06
N THR A 66 3.34 -18.51 11.21
CA THR A 66 3.60 -18.45 9.77
C THR A 66 4.55 -17.33 9.39
N TRP A 67 4.86 -16.42 10.31
CA TRP A 67 5.78 -15.33 10.08
C TRP A 67 7.23 -15.82 10.13
N ASP A 68 8.10 -15.12 9.43
CA ASP A 68 9.54 -15.28 9.54
C ASP A 68 10.00 -15.02 10.99
N SER A 69 10.94 -15.83 11.49
CA SER A 69 11.38 -15.78 12.88
C SER A 69 11.98 -14.44 13.26
N ASP A 70 12.75 -13.82 12.36
CA ASP A 70 13.40 -12.53 12.62
C ASP A 70 12.35 -11.42 12.68
N VAL A 71 11.29 -11.53 11.88
CA VAL A 71 10.14 -10.62 11.94
C VAL A 71 9.40 -10.76 13.28
N VAL A 72 9.22 -11.98 13.79
CA VAL A 72 8.63 -12.20 15.13
C VAL A 72 9.50 -11.60 16.23
N ASP A 73 10.82 -11.73 16.14
CA ASP A 73 11.73 -11.15 17.12
C ASP A 73 11.74 -9.61 17.06
N LEU A 74 11.66 -9.03 15.86
CA LEU A 74 11.45 -7.58 15.69
C LEU A 74 10.10 -7.12 16.25
N PHE A 75 9.03 -7.90 16.04
CA PHE A 75 7.72 -7.62 16.63
C PHE A 75 7.82 -7.61 18.16
N LEU A 76 8.45 -8.63 18.78
CA LEU A 76 8.63 -8.67 20.24
C LEU A 76 9.51 -7.53 20.78
N LYS A 77 10.44 -7.02 19.96
CA LYS A 77 11.29 -5.89 20.32
C LYS A 77 10.56 -4.54 20.26
N HIS A 78 9.71 -4.33 19.26
CA HIS A 78 9.16 -3.01 18.94
C HIS A 78 7.67 -2.86 19.22
N ALA A 79 6.90 -3.94 19.16
CA ALA A 79 5.45 -3.93 19.36
C ALA A 79 5.04 -4.30 20.80
N ILE A 80 5.99 -4.61 21.68
CA ILE A 80 5.75 -4.93 23.09
C ILE A 80 6.50 -3.93 23.96
N LYS A 81 5.81 -3.34 24.94
CA LYS A 81 6.36 -2.38 25.90
C LYS A 81 5.92 -2.68 27.34
N PRO A 82 6.64 -2.23 28.37
CA PRO A 82 6.17 -2.31 29.75
C PRO A 82 4.82 -1.59 29.95
N VAL A 83 4.02 -2.08 30.90
CA VAL A 83 2.81 -1.37 31.34
C VAL A 83 3.24 -0.19 32.22
N ALA A 84 2.60 0.97 32.05
CA ALA A 84 2.95 2.14 32.85
C ALA A 84 2.64 1.88 34.34
N GLY A 85 3.66 2.01 35.20
CA GLY A 85 3.55 1.75 36.63
C GLY A 85 3.64 0.28 37.04
N ASP A 86 3.95 -0.63 36.10
CA ASP A 86 4.22 -2.04 36.38
C ASP A 86 5.40 -2.52 35.51
N ASP A 87 6.56 -2.67 36.14
CA ASP A 87 7.81 -3.09 35.48
C ASP A 87 7.83 -4.58 35.12
N SER A 88 6.87 -5.37 35.60
CA SER A 88 6.80 -6.81 35.35
C SER A 88 5.97 -7.13 34.12
N SER A 89 4.79 -6.52 33.98
CA SER A 89 3.86 -6.81 32.88
C SER A 89 4.17 -6.01 31.62
N VAL A 90 3.77 -6.58 30.49
CA VAL A 90 4.00 -5.98 29.16
C VAL A 90 2.70 -5.91 28.37
N THR A 91 2.61 -4.95 27.46
CA THR A 91 1.45 -4.70 26.61
C THR A 91 1.85 -4.37 25.17
N LEU A 92 0.89 -4.46 24.25
CA LEU A 92 1.10 -4.01 22.87
C LEU A 92 1.36 -2.50 22.83
N THR A 93 2.30 -2.09 21.99
CA THR A 93 2.52 -0.66 21.67
C THR A 93 1.28 -0.05 21.03
N THR A 94 0.62 -0.80 20.14
CA THR A 94 -0.63 -0.41 19.49
C THR A 94 -1.82 -1.08 20.19
N GLY A 95 -2.64 -0.28 20.85
CA GLY A 95 -3.84 -0.73 21.54
C GLY A 95 -5.02 -1.00 20.58
N HIS A 96 -6.09 -1.57 21.12
CA HIS A 96 -7.31 -1.85 20.34
C HIS A 96 -7.87 -0.60 19.66
N TYR A 97 -7.88 0.54 20.36
CA TYR A 97 -8.42 1.79 19.81
C TYR A 97 -7.66 2.23 18.55
N GLN A 98 -6.32 2.30 18.61
CA GLN A 98 -5.49 2.71 17.48
C GLN A 98 -5.61 1.77 16.29
N GLU A 99 -5.86 0.48 16.52
CA GLU A 99 -6.14 -0.46 15.45
C GLU A 99 -7.55 -0.28 14.88
N LEU A 100 -8.57 -0.17 15.73
CA LEU A 100 -9.97 -0.05 15.32
C LEU A 100 -10.24 1.17 14.45
N ILE A 101 -9.61 2.32 14.72
CA ILE A 101 -9.83 3.54 13.92
C ILE A 101 -9.40 3.39 12.45
N ASN A 102 -8.58 2.38 12.14
CA ASN A 102 -8.25 2.03 10.77
C ASN A 102 -9.38 1.36 10.01
N TYR A 103 -10.31 0.73 10.73
CA TYR A 103 -11.43 -0.02 10.15
C TYR A 103 -12.78 0.69 10.34
N LEU A 104 -12.93 1.39 11.47
CA LEU A 104 -14.16 2.05 11.90
C LEU A 104 -13.94 3.54 12.13
N LYS A 105 -15.00 4.34 11.95
CA LYS A 105 -15.02 5.76 12.30
C LYS A 105 -15.41 5.91 13.78
N PRO A 106 -14.56 6.53 14.62
CA PRO A 106 -14.85 6.71 16.05
C PRO A 106 -15.89 7.82 16.28
N ARG A 107 -17.18 7.50 16.10
CA ARG A 107 -18.26 8.51 16.13
C ARG A 107 -18.37 9.29 17.44
N PHE A 108 -18.03 8.66 18.57
CA PHE A 108 -18.10 9.29 19.89
C PHE A 108 -17.31 10.61 19.97
N ILE A 109 -16.33 10.84 19.08
CA ILE A 109 -15.60 12.11 18.97
C ILE A 109 -16.50 13.27 18.52
N HIS A 110 -17.56 12.98 17.78
CA HIS A 110 -18.47 13.97 17.22
C HIS A 110 -19.79 14.08 17.98
N ASP A 111 -20.35 12.94 18.43
CA ASP A 111 -21.68 12.88 19.03
C ASP A 111 -21.68 12.54 20.53
N ASN A 112 -20.51 12.28 21.14
CA ASN A 112 -20.34 11.79 22.51
C ASN A 112 -21.15 10.52 22.86
N HIS A 113 -21.65 9.79 21.87
CA HIS A 113 -22.50 8.62 22.07
C HIS A 113 -21.64 7.35 22.18
N VAL A 114 -21.55 6.78 23.39
CA VAL A 114 -20.71 5.61 23.69
C VAL A 114 -21.50 4.31 23.93
N LYS A 115 -22.81 4.40 24.16
CA LYS A 115 -23.70 3.24 24.32
C LYS A 115 -24.22 2.83 22.96
N ASP A 116 -24.39 1.53 22.72
CA ASP A 116 -24.95 0.97 21.47
C ASP A 116 -24.54 1.72 20.18
N PRO A 117 -23.22 1.90 19.94
CA PRO A 117 -22.76 2.73 18.85
C PRO A 117 -23.09 2.08 17.50
N GLU A 118 -23.57 2.88 16.55
CA GLU A 118 -23.69 2.44 15.17
C GLU A 118 -22.30 2.16 14.59
N ILE A 119 -22.14 1.01 13.94
CA ILE A 119 -20.88 0.61 13.32
C ILE A 119 -20.74 1.28 11.96
N VAL A 120 -19.84 2.24 11.86
CA VAL A 120 -19.53 2.94 10.61
C VAL A 120 -18.14 2.56 10.13
N TYR A 121 -18.05 1.82 9.02
CA TYR A 121 -16.78 1.40 8.44
C TYR A 121 -16.07 2.52 7.68
N GLN A 122 -14.74 2.45 7.64
CA GLN A 122 -13.94 3.25 6.71
C GLN A 122 -14.21 2.80 5.26
N THR A 123 -14.18 3.74 4.32
CA THR A 123 -14.52 3.46 2.91
C THR A 123 -13.31 3.40 1.99
N GLY A 124 -12.12 3.79 2.48
CA GLY A 124 -10.92 4.00 1.66
C GLY A 124 -10.54 2.83 0.75
N LEU A 125 -10.74 1.58 1.18
CA LEU A 125 -10.50 0.37 0.37
C LEU A 125 -11.34 0.34 -0.92
N VAL A 126 -12.63 0.68 -0.78
CA VAL A 126 -13.62 0.65 -1.87
C VAL A 126 -13.51 1.93 -2.70
N ASP A 127 -13.29 3.07 -2.05
CA ASP A 127 -13.06 4.34 -2.74
C ASP A 127 -11.83 4.24 -3.65
N MET A 128 -10.73 3.65 -3.15
CA MET A 128 -9.54 3.43 -3.97
C MET A 128 -9.79 2.45 -5.11
N PHE A 129 -10.62 1.42 -4.91
CA PHE A 129 -10.99 0.51 -6.00
C PHE A 129 -11.69 1.24 -7.16
N HIS A 130 -12.60 2.18 -6.86
CA HIS A 130 -13.23 3.02 -7.88
C HIS A 130 -12.24 3.97 -8.57
N MET A 131 -11.19 4.40 -7.87
CA MET A 131 -10.16 5.30 -8.40
C MET A 131 -9.02 4.61 -9.15
N LEU A 132 -8.97 3.27 -9.22
CA LEU A 132 -7.88 2.53 -9.87
C LEU A 132 -7.65 2.95 -11.33
N GLU A 133 -8.73 3.26 -12.04
CA GLU A 133 -8.72 3.76 -13.42
C GLU A 133 -7.96 5.08 -13.61
N LEU A 134 -7.70 5.81 -12.53
CA LEU A 134 -7.00 7.10 -12.52
C LEU A 134 -5.50 6.98 -12.20
N VAL A 135 -5.00 5.77 -11.91
CA VAL A 135 -3.58 5.54 -11.61
C VAL A 135 -2.74 5.68 -12.88
N THR A 136 -1.73 6.56 -12.83
CA THR A 136 -0.91 6.93 -14.00
C THR A 136 0.53 6.45 -13.95
N CYS A 137 0.99 5.89 -12.83
CA CYS A 137 2.34 5.33 -12.71
C CYS A 137 2.32 3.81 -12.91
N SER A 138 3.45 3.22 -13.30
CA SER A 138 3.56 1.77 -13.41
C SER A 138 3.36 1.13 -12.03
N THR A 139 2.61 0.04 -11.95
CA THR A 139 2.24 -0.57 -10.66
C THR A 139 2.43 -2.08 -10.65
N LEU A 140 3.19 -2.57 -9.67
CA LEU A 140 3.24 -3.99 -9.33
C LEU A 140 2.29 -4.27 -8.16
N PHE A 141 1.40 -5.24 -8.33
CA PHE A 141 0.64 -5.85 -7.25
C PHE A 141 1.31 -7.17 -6.86
N LEU A 142 2.02 -7.22 -5.73
CA LEU A 142 2.59 -8.45 -5.22
C LEU A 142 1.63 -9.07 -4.20
N CYS A 143 1.14 -10.28 -4.46
CA CYS A 143 0.03 -10.89 -3.73
C CYS A 143 0.44 -12.21 -3.05
N GLY A 144 -0.16 -12.51 -1.90
CA GLY A 144 -0.04 -13.83 -1.30
C GLY A 144 -1.01 -14.82 -1.95
N GLY A 145 -0.53 -15.99 -2.37
CA GLY A 145 -1.33 -17.05 -2.98
C GLY A 145 -2.48 -17.55 -2.11
N LYS A 146 -2.32 -17.47 -0.79
CA LYS A 146 -3.31 -17.86 0.23
C LYS A 146 -4.09 -16.67 0.81
N SER A 147 -3.92 -15.46 0.26
CA SER A 147 -4.60 -14.26 0.75
C SER A 147 -6.11 -14.33 0.48
N SER A 148 -6.91 -14.02 1.48
CA SER A 148 -8.36 -13.84 1.35
C SER A 148 -8.74 -12.46 0.81
N LEU A 149 -7.82 -11.49 0.77
CA LEU A 149 -8.09 -10.16 0.22
C LEU A 149 -7.82 -10.09 -1.26
N SER A 150 -6.69 -10.65 -1.70
CA SER A 150 -6.27 -10.62 -3.11
C SER A 150 -6.70 -11.89 -3.85
N VAL A 151 -7.93 -12.37 -3.69
CA VAL A 151 -8.38 -13.58 -4.41
C VAL A 151 -8.28 -13.41 -5.93
N PRO A 152 -8.18 -14.50 -6.74
CA PRO A 152 -7.95 -14.40 -8.19
C PRO A 152 -8.90 -13.46 -8.94
N HIS A 153 -10.18 -13.43 -8.55
CA HIS A 153 -11.17 -12.51 -9.08
C HIS A 153 -10.79 -11.03 -8.84
N VAL A 154 -10.38 -10.68 -7.62
CA VAL A 154 -9.98 -9.31 -7.26
C VAL A 154 -8.72 -8.89 -8.01
N ARG A 155 -7.72 -9.77 -8.14
CA ARG A 155 -6.50 -9.51 -8.95
C ARG A 155 -6.84 -9.19 -10.40
N LYS A 156 -7.78 -9.93 -11.00
CA LYS A 156 -8.25 -9.70 -12.37
C LYS A 156 -8.92 -8.32 -12.50
N LEU A 157 -9.76 -7.95 -11.52
CA LEU A 157 -10.39 -6.63 -11.49
C LEU A 157 -9.37 -5.50 -11.38
N TRP A 158 -8.31 -5.65 -10.57
CA TRP A 158 -7.26 -4.64 -10.49
C TRP A 158 -6.59 -4.41 -11.84
N LEU A 159 -6.18 -5.48 -12.53
CA LEU A 159 -5.53 -5.37 -13.84
C LEU A 159 -6.46 -4.85 -14.93
N SER A 160 -7.76 -5.15 -14.88
CA SER A 160 -8.70 -4.64 -15.88
C SER A 160 -9.02 -3.16 -15.68
N LYS A 161 -8.99 -2.65 -14.45
CA LYS A 161 -9.36 -1.27 -14.14
C LYS A 161 -8.19 -0.30 -14.13
N ILE A 162 -7.00 -0.75 -13.71
CA ILE A 162 -5.90 0.18 -13.45
C ILE A 162 -5.53 0.98 -14.71
N GLY A 163 -5.50 2.31 -14.59
CA GLY A 163 -5.17 3.22 -15.69
C GLY A 163 -6.17 3.28 -16.86
N GLU A 164 -7.35 2.65 -16.74
CA GLU A 164 -8.35 2.54 -17.83
C GLU A 164 -8.83 3.92 -18.33
N LYS A 165 -9.01 4.91 -17.44
CA LYS A 165 -9.49 6.26 -17.82
C LYS A 165 -8.41 7.16 -18.43
N GLY A 166 -7.29 6.57 -18.83
CA GLY A 166 -6.35 7.17 -19.74
C GLY A 166 -5.21 7.89 -19.04
N TYR A 167 -4.02 7.46 -19.43
CA TYR A 167 -2.76 8.16 -19.22
C TYR A 167 -2.23 8.61 -20.59
N SER A 168 -2.12 9.92 -20.80
CA SER A 168 -1.48 10.47 -22.00
C SER A 168 0.03 10.28 -21.90
N LYS A 169 0.54 9.25 -22.58
CA LYS A 169 1.97 8.95 -22.62
C LYS A 169 2.71 10.00 -23.44
N LEU A 170 3.84 10.47 -22.92
CA LEU A 170 4.84 11.14 -23.73
C LEU A 170 5.55 10.13 -24.66
N PRO A 171 6.16 10.58 -25.77
CA PRO A 171 6.97 9.71 -26.63
C PRO A 171 8.05 8.98 -25.83
N GLY A 172 8.04 7.65 -25.91
CA GLY A 172 9.00 6.77 -25.20
C GLY A 172 8.64 6.49 -23.74
N GLU A 173 7.53 7.02 -23.23
CA GLU A 173 7.10 6.78 -21.86
C GLU A 173 6.53 5.37 -21.69
N LYS A 174 7.15 4.60 -20.79
CA LYS A 174 6.72 3.26 -20.42
C LYS A 174 5.71 3.36 -19.28
N TRP A 175 4.62 2.61 -19.41
CA TRP A 175 3.65 2.41 -18.34
C TRP A 175 3.16 0.99 -18.44
N ARG A 176 3.19 0.27 -17.31
CA ARG A 176 2.71 -1.11 -17.21
C ARG A 176 2.14 -1.40 -15.83
N SER A 177 1.24 -2.38 -15.78
CA SER A 177 0.76 -2.94 -14.52
C SER A 177 0.88 -4.45 -14.54
N LYS A 178 1.30 -5.04 -13.42
CA LYS A 178 1.53 -6.48 -13.28
C LYS A 178 0.97 -6.96 -11.95
N VAL A 179 0.42 -8.17 -11.93
CA VAL A 179 0.19 -8.93 -10.70
C VAL A 179 1.21 -10.05 -10.64
N GLU A 180 1.87 -10.19 -9.49
CA GLU A 180 2.75 -11.30 -9.16
C GLU A 180 2.26 -11.97 -7.88
N VAL A 181 2.43 -13.29 -7.78
CA VAL A 181 1.85 -14.08 -6.69
C VAL A 181 2.91 -14.96 -6.05
N LEU A 182 3.11 -14.81 -4.74
CA LEU A 182 3.90 -15.71 -3.92
C LEU A 182 3.00 -16.84 -3.40
N PRO A 183 3.08 -18.07 -3.93
CA PRO A 183 2.04 -19.09 -3.74
C PRO A 183 1.89 -19.59 -2.30
N HIS A 184 2.95 -19.54 -1.49
CA HIS A 184 3.02 -20.14 -0.15
C HIS A 184 2.57 -19.23 0.99
N VAL A 185 2.45 -17.92 0.77
CA VAL A 185 2.11 -16.91 1.79
C VAL A 185 0.67 -16.39 1.65
N GLY A 186 0.14 -15.85 2.74
CA GLY A 186 -1.16 -15.21 2.85
C GLY A 186 -1.09 -13.68 2.78
N HIS A 187 -2.03 -13.02 3.46
CA HIS A 187 -2.15 -11.56 3.44
C HIS A 187 -0.94 -10.84 4.06
N PHE A 188 -0.27 -11.48 5.02
CA PHE A 188 0.90 -10.93 5.70
C PHE A 188 2.20 -11.30 4.98
N LEU A 189 2.21 -11.36 3.65
CA LEU A 189 3.37 -11.76 2.83
C LEU A 189 4.69 -11.09 3.24
N ALA A 190 4.67 -9.80 3.61
CA ALA A 190 5.87 -9.07 4.02
C ALA A 190 6.44 -9.56 5.36
N MET A 191 5.61 -10.20 6.18
CA MET A 191 5.98 -10.80 7.46
C MET A 191 6.25 -12.29 7.34
N GLU A 192 5.60 -12.98 6.40
CA GLU A 192 5.73 -14.42 6.17
C GLU A 192 6.92 -14.78 5.28
N ASP A 193 7.23 -13.96 4.29
CA ASP A 193 8.37 -14.12 3.38
C ASP A 193 8.95 -12.76 2.98
N PRO A 194 9.64 -12.06 3.91
CA PRO A 194 10.25 -10.77 3.62
C PRO A 194 11.28 -10.86 2.49
N LYS A 195 11.99 -11.99 2.37
CA LYS A 195 13.01 -12.21 1.33
C LYS A 195 12.37 -12.32 -0.06
N GLY A 196 11.38 -13.19 -0.24
CA GLY A 196 10.66 -13.34 -1.51
C GLY A 196 9.97 -12.03 -1.93
N CYS A 197 9.44 -11.27 -0.96
CA CYS A 197 8.96 -9.92 -1.23
C CYS A 197 10.07 -9.00 -1.73
N ALA A 198 11.22 -8.94 -1.04
CA ALA A 198 12.33 -8.09 -1.42
C ALA A 198 12.88 -8.43 -2.82
N GLU A 199 12.97 -9.71 -3.18
CA GLU A 199 13.43 -10.16 -4.50
C GLU A 199 12.48 -9.72 -5.63
N ALA A 200 11.16 -9.87 -5.43
CA ALA A 200 10.16 -9.41 -6.39
C ALA A 200 10.18 -7.88 -6.54
N LEU A 201 10.31 -7.15 -5.43
CA LEU A 201 10.43 -5.70 -5.41
C LEU A 201 11.68 -5.23 -6.15
N ALA A 202 12.84 -5.82 -5.84
CA ALA A 202 14.11 -5.47 -6.45
C ALA A 202 14.09 -5.68 -7.97
N THR A 203 13.53 -6.81 -8.41
CA THR A 203 13.35 -7.11 -9.85
C THR A 203 12.54 -6.02 -10.54
N TRP A 204 11.37 -5.68 -9.98
CA TRP A 204 10.52 -4.64 -10.55
C TRP A 204 11.18 -3.26 -10.58
N ILE A 205 11.82 -2.88 -9.48
CA ILE A 205 12.49 -1.57 -9.36
C ILE A 205 13.63 -1.47 -10.36
N ASN A 206 14.45 -2.51 -10.52
CA ASN A 206 15.55 -2.49 -11.51
C ASN A 206 15.03 -2.29 -12.94
N ASP A 207 13.93 -2.96 -13.29
CA ASP A 207 13.30 -2.82 -14.61
C ASP A 207 12.72 -1.41 -14.85
N GLU A 208 12.05 -0.83 -13.84
CA GLU A 208 11.47 0.51 -13.94
C GLU A 208 12.54 1.62 -13.91
N SER A 209 13.58 1.47 -13.08
CA SER A 209 14.70 2.42 -13.00
C SER A 209 15.43 2.55 -14.34
N SER A 210 15.64 1.44 -15.06
CA SER A 210 16.25 1.44 -16.39
C SER A 210 15.44 2.28 -17.39
N GLY A 211 14.10 2.27 -17.28
CA GLY A 211 13.22 3.13 -18.08
C GLY A 211 13.26 4.59 -17.66
N TRP A 212 13.33 4.85 -16.36
CA TRP A 212 13.40 6.19 -15.79
C TRP A 212 14.69 6.93 -16.17
N GLU A 213 15.85 6.26 -16.11
CA GLU A 213 17.15 6.85 -16.46
C GLU A 213 17.18 7.37 -17.90
N TYR A 214 16.56 6.63 -18.84
CA TYR A 214 16.43 7.07 -20.22
C TYR A 214 15.65 8.40 -20.34
N GLY A 215 14.51 8.50 -19.65
CA GLY A 215 13.68 9.72 -19.61
C GLY A 215 14.39 10.90 -18.94
N SER A 216 15.03 10.65 -17.79
CA SER A 216 15.77 11.65 -17.03
C SER A 216 16.98 12.18 -17.80
N SER A 217 17.73 11.34 -18.50
CA SER A 217 18.88 11.76 -19.32
C SER A 217 18.48 12.75 -20.43
N THR A 218 17.28 12.58 -21.01
CA THR A 218 16.74 13.47 -22.03
C THR A 218 16.37 14.83 -21.44
N GLN A 219 15.74 14.84 -20.27
CA GLN A 219 15.42 16.08 -19.56
C GLN A 219 16.68 16.80 -19.06
N GLU A 220 17.68 16.08 -18.56
CA GLU A 220 18.95 16.66 -18.15
C GLU A 220 19.70 17.28 -19.32
N LYS A 221 19.78 16.59 -20.46
CA LYS A 221 20.37 17.15 -21.69
C LYS A 221 19.71 18.46 -22.07
N MET A 222 18.38 18.55 -21.96
CA MET A 222 17.65 19.80 -22.19
C MET A 222 17.98 20.88 -21.17
N LYS A 223 18.03 20.55 -19.87
CA LYS A 223 18.39 21.51 -18.80
C LYS A 223 19.82 22.05 -18.93
N ARG A 224 20.74 21.26 -19.50
CA ARG A 224 22.13 21.66 -19.74
C ARG A 224 22.31 22.58 -20.96
N GLN A 225 21.28 22.74 -21.79
CA GLN A 225 21.32 23.73 -22.87
C GLN A 225 21.26 25.14 -22.31
N ASN A 226 21.92 26.09 -22.98
CA ASN A 226 21.79 27.50 -22.60
C ASN A 226 20.37 28.02 -22.86
N HIS A 227 19.95 29.03 -22.11
CA HIS A 227 18.60 29.61 -22.20
C HIS A 227 18.20 30.04 -23.62
N ALA A 228 19.15 30.54 -24.42
CA ALA A 228 18.89 30.98 -25.79
C ALA A 228 18.61 29.82 -26.76
N ALA A 229 19.23 28.65 -26.56
CA ALA A 229 18.98 27.45 -27.34
C ALA A 229 17.63 26.80 -26.97
N LEU A 230 17.33 26.72 -25.67
CA LEU A 230 16.02 26.29 -25.17
C LEU A 230 14.90 27.16 -25.74
N ARG A 231 15.05 28.50 -25.65
CA ARG A 231 14.06 29.45 -26.18
C ARG A 231 13.80 29.27 -27.68
N ARG A 232 14.86 29.15 -28.49
CA ARG A 232 14.73 28.90 -29.95
C ARG A 232 14.00 27.59 -30.24
N THR A 233 14.29 26.54 -29.48
CA THR A 233 13.64 25.23 -29.65
C THR A 233 12.16 25.30 -29.28
N SER A 234 11.84 25.97 -28.16
CA SER A 234 10.46 26.22 -27.73
C SER A 234 9.68 27.07 -28.73
N GLU A 235 10.28 28.13 -29.28
CA GLU A 235 9.65 28.99 -30.29
C GLU A 235 9.32 28.21 -31.58
N LYS A 236 10.24 27.36 -32.06
CA LYS A 236 9.99 26.47 -33.20
C LYS A 236 8.83 25.50 -32.93
N TRP A 237 8.81 24.89 -31.74
CA TRP A 237 7.72 24.00 -31.34
C TRP A 237 6.38 24.74 -31.29
N MET A 238 6.33 25.93 -30.67
CA MET A 238 5.11 26.75 -30.60
C MET A 238 4.63 27.18 -31.99
N GLN A 239 5.54 27.52 -32.91
CA GLN A 239 5.17 27.88 -34.28
C GLN A 239 4.57 26.69 -35.03
N SER A 240 5.19 25.50 -34.94
CA SER A 240 4.63 24.27 -35.51
C SER A 240 3.31 23.86 -34.86
N LEU A 241 3.10 24.20 -33.58
CA LEU A 241 1.85 23.92 -32.89
C LEU A 241 0.72 24.82 -33.43
N ARG A 242 1.00 26.11 -33.67
CA ARG A 242 0.04 27.05 -34.26
C ARG A 242 -0.42 26.67 -35.67
N THR A 243 0.36 25.92 -36.43
CA THR A 243 -0.05 25.44 -37.76
C THR A 243 -0.93 24.19 -37.70
N LYS A 244 -1.05 23.54 -36.54
CA LYS A 244 -1.82 22.32 -36.33
C LYS A 244 -3.14 22.55 -35.58
N LEU A 245 -3.20 23.60 -34.75
CA LEU A 245 -4.41 24.05 -34.05
C LEU A 245 -5.18 25.04 -34.92
#